data_AF-A0A498FD40-F1
#
_entry.id   AF-A0A498FD40-F1
#
_cell.length_a   1.000
_cell.length_b   1.000
_cell.length_c   1.000
_cell.angle_alpha   90.00
_cell.angle_beta   90.00
_cell.angle_gamma   90.00
#
_symmetry.space_group_name_H-M   'P 1'
#
loop_
_entity.id
_entity.type
_entity.pdbx_description
1 polymer ?
#
loop_
_entity_poly.entity_id
_entity_poly.type
_entity_poly.pdbx_seq_one_letter_code
_entity_poly.pdbx_strand_id
1 'polypeptide(L)'
;TPRIHMPNENGYHANILKLQPDAVLVRNTGALYYYLRAQAANPDKPFPKLIGDFSLNVANHKAVNLFTEVGLDLITPSYDLNIQQMVDLLENSDTSMLEMVIHQHLPMFHTEHCVYCTFMSEGTDFTNCGRPCEEKRASLQDRIGMAHPVRVDEGCR
;
A
#
# COMPACT_ATOMS: atom_id res chain seq x y z
N THR A 1 -1.59 2.58 4.58
CA THR A 1 -2.49 3.34 3.69
C THR A 1 -3.05 2.46 2.57
N PRO A 2 -4.01 2.93 1.76
CA PRO A 2 -4.38 2.25 0.53
C PRO A 2 -3.17 2.08 -0.40
N ARG A 3 -3.08 0.93 -1.08
CA ARG A 3 -2.03 0.68 -2.08
C ARG A 3 -2.34 1.45 -3.38
N ILE A 4 -3.60 1.44 -3.79
CA ILE A 4 -4.11 2.20 -4.94
C ILE A 4 -4.81 3.45 -4.39
N HIS A 5 -4.29 4.62 -4.75
CA HIS A 5 -4.80 5.92 -4.33
C HIS A 5 -5.25 6.71 -5.57
N MET A 6 -6.55 6.98 -5.65
CA MET A 6 -7.18 7.72 -6.75
C MET A 6 -7.39 9.19 -6.37
N PRO A 7 -7.62 10.08 -7.36
CA PRO A 7 -8.04 11.44 -7.08
C PRO A 7 -9.27 11.48 -6.16
N ASN A 8 -9.33 12.46 -5.27
CA ASN A 8 -10.39 12.69 -4.28
C ASN A 8 -10.48 11.69 -3.11
N GLU A 9 -9.52 10.78 -2.96
CA GLU A 9 -9.51 9.80 -1.86
C GLU A 9 -8.64 10.20 -0.66
N ASN A 10 -8.21 11.46 -0.61
CA ASN A 10 -7.43 12.02 0.51
C ASN A 10 -8.13 11.88 1.88
N GLY A 11 -9.44 11.61 1.91
CA GLY A 11 -10.20 11.32 3.13
C GLY A 11 -9.61 10.14 3.93
N TYR A 12 -9.08 9.11 3.27
CA TYR A 12 -8.41 8.00 3.96
C TYR A 12 -7.17 8.48 4.74
N HIS A 13 -6.32 9.28 4.10
CA HIS A 13 -5.13 9.83 4.73
C HIS A 13 -5.45 10.81 5.86
N ALA A 14 -6.48 11.65 5.67
CA ALA A 14 -6.97 12.54 6.71
C ALA A 14 -7.45 11.77 7.95
N ASN A 15 -8.17 10.66 7.73
CA ASN A 15 -8.65 9.81 8.83
C ASN A 15 -7.49 9.10 9.54
N ILE A 16 -6.48 8.61 8.81
CA ILE A 16 -5.28 8.03 9.42
C ILE A 16 -4.57 9.05 10.33
N LEU A 17 -4.37 10.30 9.88
CA LEU A 17 -3.74 11.33 10.71
C LEU A 17 -4.56 11.68 11.97
N LYS A 18 -5.90 11.68 11.88
CA LYS A 18 -6.77 11.91 13.04
C LYS A 18 -6.61 10.86 14.15
N LEU A 19 -6.21 9.64 13.79
CA LEU A 19 -5.96 8.56 14.76
C LEU A 19 -4.63 8.75 15.52
N GLN A 20 -3.82 9.74 15.15
CA GLN A 20 -2.51 10.04 15.77
C GLN A 20 -1.60 8.82 15.90
N PRO A 21 -1.34 8.07 14.82
CA PRO A 21 -0.47 6.90 14.88
C PRO A 21 0.98 7.31 15.15
N ASP A 22 1.78 6.40 15.70
CA ASP A 22 3.24 6.61 15.83
C ASP A 22 3.96 6.56 14.46
N ALA A 23 3.41 5.78 13.53
CA ALA A 23 3.96 5.61 12.19
C ALA A 23 2.86 5.33 11.16
N VAL A 24 3.15 5.69 9.90
CA VAL A 24 2.31 5.41 8.74
C VAL A 24 3.13 4.71 7.68
N LEU A 25 2.65 3.54 7.26
CA LEU A 25 3.16 2.85 6.08
C LEU A 25 2.61 3.49 4.79
N VAL A 26 3.48 4.17 4.06
CA VAL A 26 3.23 4.95 2.84
C VAL A 26 3.45 4.07 1.61
N ARG A 27 2.39 3.83 0.86
CA ARG A 27 2.38 2.81 -0.21
C ARG A 27 2.35 3.36 -1.65
N ASN A 28 2.27 4.67 -1.82
CA ASN A 28 2.31 5.34 -3.12
C ASN A 28 2.79 6.79 -2.95
N THR A 29 3.26 7.40 -4.04
CA THR A 29 3.80 8.78 -4.03
C THR A 29 2.74 9.84 -3.76
N GLY A 30 1.47 9.61 -4.13
CA GLY A 30 0.37 10.53 -3.80
C GLY A 30 0.12 10.62 -2.29
N ALA A 31 0.20 9.48 -1.59
CA ALA A 31 0.12 9.42 -0.13
C ALA A 31 1.31 10.13 0.53
N LEU A 32 2.54 9.91 0.01
CA LEU A 32 3.74 10.61 0.48
C LEU A 32 3.57 12.12 0.37
N TYR A 33 3.18 12.59 -0.81
CA TYR A 33 2.93 14.00 -1.06
C TYR A 33 1.87 14.58 -0.10
N TYR A 34 0.78 13.85 0.14
CA TYR A 34 -0.26 14.26 1.10
C TYR A 34 0.32 14.45 2.50
N TYR A 35 1.08 13.48 3.02
CA TYR A 35 1.62 13.55 4.38
C TYR A 35 2.68 14.65 4.53
N LEU A 36 3.57 14.81 3.56
CA LEU A 36 4.57 15.88 3.58
C LEU A 36 3.91 17.27 3.60
N ARG A 37 2.82 17.46 2.84
CA ARG A 37 2.04 18.71 2.91
C ARG A 37 1.37 18.91 4.26
N ALA A 38 0.83 17.84 4.85
CA ALA A 38 0.20 17.92 6.16
C ALA A 38 1.21 18.28 7.27
N GLN A 39 2.42 17.69 7.20
CA GLN A 39 3.54 18.00 8.09
C GLN A 39 4.01 19.45 7.92
N ALA A 40 4.25 19.89 6.67
CA ALA A 40 4.67 21.25 6.37
C ALA A 40 3.65 22.33 6.80
N ALA A 41 2.36 21.99 6.80
CA ALA A 41 1.31 22.89 7.27
C ALA A 41 1.26 23.05 8.80
N ASN A 42 1.86 22.12 9.55
CA ASN A 42 1.88 22.15 11.02
C ASN A 42 3.26 21.64 11.55
N PRO A 43 4.36 22.36 11.30
CA PRO A 43 5.72 21.87 11.58
C PRO A 43 5.99 21.63 13.07
N ASP A 44 5.32 22.37 13.96
CA ASP A 44 5.52 22.28 15.42
C ASP A 44 4.71 21.14 16.07
N LYS A 45 3.84 20.46 15.32
CA LYS A 45 3.04 19.36 15.86
C LYS A 45 3.77 18.03 15.72
N PRO A 46 3.64 17.13 16.71
CA PRO A 46 4.06 15.74 16.54
C PRO A 46 3.45 15.16 15.26
N PHE A 47 4.28 14.52 14.46
CA PHE A 47 3.89 13.92 13.18
C PHE A 47 4.32 12.45 13.17
N PRO A 48 3.49 11.53 12.63
CA PRO A 48 3.87 10.12 12.55
C PRO A 48 5.14 9.95 11.71
N LYS A 49 5.94 8.93 12.05
CA LYS A 49 6.99 8.48 11.13
C LYS A 49 6.39 8.05 9.81
N LEU A 50 7.05 8.38 8.70
CA LEU A 50 6.68 7.96 7.36
C LEU A 50 7.58 6.82 6.93
N ILE A 51 7.02 5.62 6.87
CA ILE A 51 7.72 4.39 6.45
C ILE A 51 7.31 4.09 5.01
N GLY A 52 8.25 4.02 4.09
CA GLY A 52 8.01 3.63 2.70
C GLY A 52 7.79 2.13 2.55
N ASP A 53 6.65 1.75 1.98
CA ASP A 53 6.37 0.35 1.62
C ASP A 53 7.13 -0.06 0.37
N PHE A 54 7.32 -1.37 0.19
CA PHE A 54 7.94 -1.96 -1.00
C PHE A 54 7.31 -1.46 -2.31
N SER A 55 6.02 -1.09 -2.28
CA SER A 55 5.27 -0.61 -3.43
C SER A 55 5.65 0.79 -3.92
N LEU A 56 6.58 1.47 -3.25
CA LEU A 56 7.25 2.65 -3.79
C LEU A 56 8.33 2.31 -4.83
N ASN A 57 8.58 1.01 -5.06
CA ASN A 57 9.50 0.49 -6.08
C ASN A 57 10.94 1.02 -5.92
N VAL A 58 11.42 1.12 -4.68
CA VAL A 58 12.80 1.51 -4.38
C VAL A 58 13.75 0.37 -4.75
N ALA A 59 14.31 0.44 -5.95
CA ALA A 59 15.08 -0.64 -6.56
C ALA A 59 16.60 -0.38 -6.65
N ASN A 60 17.10 0.73 -6.10
CA ASN A 60 18.54 1.04 -6.07
C ASN A 60 18.85 2.12 -5.02
N HIS A 61 20.14 2.30 -4.71
CA HIS A 61 20.63 3.29 -3.73
C HIS A 61 20.24 4.74 -4.05
N LYS A 62 20.09 5.10 -5.34
CA LYS A 62 19.69 6.48 -5.71
C LYS A 62 18.24 6.74 -5.34
N ALA A 63 17.38 5.75 -5.52
CA ALA A 63 16.00 5.81 -5.07
C ALA A 63 15.91 5.85 -3.54
N VAL A 64 16.77 5.10 -2.82
CA VAL A 64 16.87 5.21 -1.34
C VAL A 64 17.18 6.65 -0.95
N ASN A 65 18.24 7.24 -1.49
CA ASN A 65 18.63 8.62 -1.18
C ASN A 65 17.51 9.62 -1.51
N LEU A 66 16.89 9.49 -2.68
CA LEU A 66 15.78 10.37 -3.09
C LEU A 66 14.63 10.34 -2.07
N PHE A 67 14.19 9.15 -1.66
CA PHE A 67 13.05 9.02 -0.75
C PHE A 67 13.39 9.44 0.69
N THR A 68 14.62 9.22 1.13
CA THR A 68 15.12 9.74 2.41
C THR A 68 15.16 11.27 2.40
N GLU A 69 15.74 11.88 1.36
CA GLU A 69 15.81 13.34 1.21
C GLU A 69 14.42 14.00 1.11
N VAL A 70 13.46 13.30 0.50
CA VAL A 70 12.06 13.76 0.40
C VAL A 70 11.33 13.72 1.75
N GLY A 71 11.80 12.93 2.72
CA GLY A 71 11.28 12.92 4.09
C GLY A 71 10.67 11.60 4.56
N LEU A 72 11.05 10.45 3.98
CA LEU A 72 10.77 9.16 4.61
C LEU A 72 11.78 8.86 5.72
N ASP A 73 11.29 8.30 6.83
CA ASP A 73 12.11 7.90 7.98
C ASP A 73 12.73 6.51 7.81
N LEU A 74 12.03 5.61 7.10
CA LEU A 74 12.48 4.26 6.79
C LEU A 74 11.93 3.84 5.43
N ILE A 75 12.62 2.93 4.75
CA ILE A 75 12.26 2.48 3.40
C ILE A 75 12.34 0.96 3.33
N THR A 76 11.28 0.33 2.83
CA THR A 76 11.29 -1.07 2.43
C THR A 76 11.73 -1.18 0.96
N PRO A 77 12.81 -1.91 0.64
CA PRO A 77 13.23 -2.14 -0.74
C PRO A 77 12.15 -2.84 -1.60
N SER A 78 12.21 -2.63 -2.92
CA SER A 78 11.30 -3.28 -3.87
C SER A 78 11.46 -4.80 -3.87
N TYR A 79 10.34 -5.51 -4.02
CA TYR A 79 10.34 -6.96 -4.27
C TYR A 79 10.68 -7.35 -5.70
N ASP A 80 10.88 -6.37 -6.59
CA ASP A 80 11.35 -6.63 -7.95
C ASP A 80 12.86 -6.97 -7.98
N LEU A 81 13.57 -6.77 -6.86
CA LEU A 81 14.98 -7.07 -6.74
C LEU A 81 15.22 -8.56 -6.52
N ASN A 82 16.13 -9.12 -7.31
CA ASN A 82 16.72 -10.40 -6.98
C ASN A 82 17.76 -10.25 -5.84
N ILE A 83 18.26 -11.39 -5.35
CA ILE A 83 19.21 -11.40 -4.22
C ILE A 83 20.49 -10.60 -4.49
N GLN A 84 21.06 -10.66 -5.71
CA GLN A 84 22.28 -9.93 -6.04
C GLN A 84 22.00 -8.42 -6.05
N GLN A 85 20.90 -8.00 -6.67
CA GLN A 85 20.51 -6.59 -6.71
C GLN A 85 20.18 -6.05 -5.31
N MET A 86 19.64 -6.88 -4.43
CA MET A 86 19.41 -6.51 -3.02
C MET A 86 20.74 -6.29 -2.29
N VAL A 87 21.71 -7.19 -2.45
CA VAL A 87 23.05 -7.03 -1.88
C VAL A 87 23.71 -5.76 -2.41
N ASP A 88 23.69 -5.53 -3.73
CA ASP A 88 24.25 -4.33 -4.35
C ASP A 88 23.58 -3.04 -3.82
N LEU A 89 22.27 -3.07 -3.58
CA LEU A 89 21.54 -1.95 -2.97
C LEU A 89 22.03 -1.68 -1.54
N LEU A 90 22.16 -2.73 -0.72
CA LEU A 90 22.57 -2.63 0.68
C LEU A 90 24.00 -2.11 0.82
N GLU A 91 24.93 -2.56 -0.04
CA GLU A 91 26.33 -2.11 -0.04
C GLU A 91 26.49 -0.63 -0.39
N ASN A 92 25.54 -0.05 -1.14
CA ASN A 92 25.62 1.31 -1.66
C ASN A 92 24.64 2.29 -0.98
N SER A 93 23.91 1.85 0.04
CA SER A 93 22.91 2.66 0.75
C SER A 93 23.21 2.77 2.24
N ASP A 94 22.69 3.81 2.90
CA ASP A 94 22.67 3.84 4.36
C ASP A 94 21.66 2.81 4.87
N THR A 95 22.16 1.65 5.30
CA THR A 95 21.33 0.54 5.80
C THR A 95 20.52 0.87 7.05
N SER A 96 20.85 1.94 7.79
CA SER A 96 20.05 2.39 8.93
C SER A 96 18.67 2.95 8.53
N MET A 97 18.52 3.30 7.24
CA MET A 97 17.28 3.79 6.66
C MET A 97 16.43 2.69 6.01
N LEU A 98 16.87 1.43 6.06
CA LEU A 98 16.23 0.33 5.33
C LEU A 98 15.57 -0.68 6.28
N GLU A 99 14.38 -1.14 5.90
CA GLU A 99 13.67 -2.22 6.57
C GLU A 99 13.44 -3.39 5.61
N MET A 100 13.85 -4.61 6.00
CA MET A 100 13.74 -5.81 5.16
C MET A 100 12.56 -6.67 5.60
N VAL A 101 11.70 -7.05 4.64
CA VAL A 101 10.58 -7.94 4.89
C VAL A 101 11.01 -9.40 4.68
N ILE A 102 11.06 -10.16 5.78
CA ILE A 102 11.47 -11.58 5.77
C ILE A 102 10.30 -12.51 5.42
N HIS A 103 9.08 -12.13 5.79
CA HIS A 103 7.88 -12.95 5.55
C HIS A 103 6.66 -12.07 5.33
N GLN A 104 5.82 -12.42 4.36
CA GLN A 104 4.60 -11.70 4.03
C GLN A 104 3.63 -12.53 3.17
N HIS A 105 2.37 -12.10 3.15
CA HIS A 105 1.37 -12.61 2.21
C HIS A 105 1.18 -11.61 1.07
N LEU A 106 1.71 -11.94 -0.11
CA LEU A 106 1.52 -11.12 -1.31
C LEU A 106 0.18 -11.42 -1.98
N PRO A 107 -0.65 -10.41 -2.27
CA PRO A 107 -1.81 -10.61 -3.13
C PRO A 107 -1.35 -11.00 -4.54
N MET A 108 -1.98 -12.03 -5.10
CA MET A 108 -1.61 -12.54 -6.42
C MET A 108 -2.06 -11.59 -7.54
N PHE A 109 -3.28 -11.07 -7.45
CA PHE A 109 -3.87 -10.15 -8.41
C PHE A 109 -4.73 -9.11 -7.70
N HIS A 110 -4.77 -7.89 -8.26
CA HIS A 110 -5.80 -6.91 -7.95
C HIS A 110 -6.72 -6.82 -9.17
N THR A 111 -8.01 -6.68 -8.92
CA THR A 111 -9.02 -6.55 -9.97
C THR A 111 -9.91 -5.34 -9.66
N GLU A 112 -10.27 -4.60 -10.70
CA GLU A 112 -11.27 -3.53 -10.64
C GLU A 112 -12.70 -4.11 -10.69
N HIS A 113 -12.86 -5.38 -11.05
CA HIS A 113 -14.17 -6.01 -11.13
C HIS A 113 -14.50 -6.74 -9.84
N CYS A 114 -15.48 -6.23 -9.10
CA CYS A 114 -15.97 -6.87 -7.89
C CYS A 114 -16.73 -8.17 -8.20
N VAL A 115 -16.04 -9.31 -8.07
CA VAL A 115 -16.59 -10.67 -8.24
C VAL A 115 -17.88 -10.89 -7.43
N TYR A 116 -17.96 -10.30 -6.24
CA TYR A 116 -19.14 -10.39 -5.39
C TYR A 116 -20.34 -9.64 -5.98
N CYS A 117 -20.15 -8.43 -6.50
CA CYS A 117 -21.21 -7.67 -7.15
C CYS A 117 -21.71 -8.40 -8.40
N THR A 118 -20.79 -8.82 -9.26
CA THR A 118 -21.12 -9.42 -10.57
C THR A 118 -21.83 -10.76 -10.46
N PHE A 119 -21.43 -11.63 -9.53
CA PHE A 119 -21.92 -13.01 -9.49
C PHE A 119 -22.84 -13.33 -8.32
N MET A 120 -22.94 -12.44 -7.32
CA MET A 120 -23.69 -12.71 -6.08
C MET A 120 -24.70 -11.61 -5.73
N SER A 121 -25.00 -10.72 -6.66
CA SER A 121 -25.89 -9.57 -6.50
C SER A 121 -26.60 -9.27 -7.83
N GLU A 122 -27.77 -8.62 -7.76
CA GLU A 122 -28.47 -8.07 -8.95
C GLU A 122 -28.02 -6.64 -9.30
N GLY A 123 -27.23 -6.00 -8.43
CA GLY A 123 -26.63 -4.70 -8.65
C GLY A 123 -25.51 -4.71 -9.70
N THR A 124 -25.16 -3.52 -10.16
CA THR A 124 -24.19 -3.24 -11.22
C THR A 124 -22.88 -2.66 -10.71
N ASP A 125 -22.87 -2.09 -9.50
CA ASP A 125 -21.72 -1.43 -8.90
C ASP A 125 -21.79 -1.42 -7.35
N PHE A 126 -20.80 -0.81 -6.72
CA PHE A 126 -20.68 -0.76 -5.25
C PHE A 126 -21.82 0.00 -4.56
N THR A 127 -22.55 0.87 -5.26
CA THR A 127 -23.64 1.67 -4.69
C THR A 127 -24.95 0.88 -4.55
N ASN A 128 -25.14 -0.17 -5.35
CA ASN A 128 -26.38 -0.95 -5.40
C ASN A 128 -26.19 -2.47 -5.24
N CYS A 129 -24.96 -2.96 -5.01
CA CYS A 129 -24.69 -4.39 -4.90
C CYS A 129 -25.27 -5.09 -3.66
N GLY A 130 -25.73 -4.35 -2.64
CA GLY A 130 -26.22 -4.94 -1.39
C GLY A 130 -25.14 -5.62 -0.54
N ARG A 131 -23.85 -5.42 -0.87
CA ARG A 131 -22.67 -5.90 -0.12
C ARG A 131 -22.66 -7.41 0.22
N PRO A 132 -22.87 -8.32 -0.75
CA PRO A 132 -22.84 -9.76 -0.51
C PRO A 132 -21.48 -10.26 0.03
N CYS A 133 -20.41 -9.48 -0.12
CA CYS A 133 -19.08 -9.77 0.41
C CYS A 133 -18.97 -9.74 1.93
N GLU A 134 -19.88 -9.06 2.65
CA GLU A 134 -19.84 -8.99 4.11
C GLU A 134 -20.24 -10.36 4.71
N GLU A 135 -21.23 -11.01 4.12
CA GLU A 135 -21.81 -12.26 4.61
C GLU A 135 -21.25 -13.51 3.91
N LYS A 136 -20.89 -13.40 2.64
CA LYS A 136 -20.41 -14.52 1.82
C LYS A 136 -18.90 -14.50 1.68
N ARG A 137 -18.32 -15.65 1.34
CA ARG A 137 -16.90 -15.79 1.00
C ARG A 137 -16.79 -16.41 -0.37
N ALA A 138 -15.97 -15.82 -1.23
CA ALA A 138 -15.67 -16.31 -2.56
C ALA A 138 -14.18 -16.66 -2.67
N SER A 139 -13.87 -17.64 -3.52
CA SER A 139 -12.51 -17.95 -3.94
C SER A 139 -12.49 -18.18 -5.44
N LEU A 140 -11.44 -17.72 -6.11
CA LEU A 140 -11.18 -18.04 -7.52
C LEU A 140 -10.41 -19.35 -7.57
N GLN A 141 -10.89 -20.31 -8.35
CA GLN A 141 -10.20 -21.57 -8.55
C GLN A 141 -9.31 -21.49 -9.79
N ASP A 142 -8.06 -21.90 -9.68
CA ASP A 142 -7.16 -21.97 -10.83
C ASP A 142 -7.27 -23.30 -11.61
N ARG A 143 -6.50 -23.42 -12.70
CA ARG A 143 -6.50 -24.60 -13.58
C ARG A 143 -6.09 -25.92 -12.92
N ILE A 144 -5.39 -25.86 -11.78
CA ILE A 144 -4.95 -27.04 -11.02
C ILE A 144 -5.85 -27.30 -9.79
N GLY A 145 -6.91 -26.52 -9.64
CA GLY A 145 -7.91 -26.70 -8.58
C GLY A 145 -7.61 -25.94 -7.29
N MET A 146 -6.55 -25.14 -7.23
CA MET A 146 -6.23 -24.36 -6.02
C MET A 146 -7.20 -23.19 -5.86
N ALA A 147 -7.66 -22.97 -4.63
CA ALA A 147 -8.60 -21.92 -4.28
C ALA A 147 -7.86 -20.68 -3.75
N HIS A 148 -8.07 -19.54 -4.40
CA HIS A 148 -7.47 -18.25 -4.07
C HIS A 148 -8.55 -17.33 -3.47
N PRO A 149 -8.49 -16.99 -2.17
CA PRO A 149 -9.55 -16.24 -1.52
C PRO A 149 -9.65 -14.82 -2.08
N VAL A 150 -10.86 -14.39 -2.42
CA VAL A 150 -11.14 -13.03 -2.88
C VAL A 150 -11.44 -12.15 -1.67
N ARG A 151 -10.62 -11.11 -1.49
CA ARG A 151 -10.83 -10.07 -0.49
C ARG A 151 -11.26 -8.78 -1.19
N VAL A 152 -12.18 -8.05 -0.57
CA VAL A 152 -12.66 -6.77 -1.07
C VAL A 152 -11.85 -5.66 -0.41
N ASP A 153 -11.49 -4.65 -1.20
CA ASP A 153 -10.82 -3.44 -0.71
C ASP A 153 -11.80 -2.55 0.07
N GLU A 154 -11.30 -1.72 0.98
CA GLU A 154 -12.14 -0.77 1.73
C GLU A 154 -12.86 0.21 0.80
N GLY A 155 -12.25 0.53 -0.34
CA GLY A 155 -12.83 1.41 -1.35
C GLY A 155 -13.97 0.80 -2.18
N CYS A 156 -14.23 -0.51 -2.08
CA CYS A 156 -15.23 -1.23 -2.90
C CYS A 156 -15.20 -0.78 -4.38
N ARG A 157 -14.02 -0.80 -4.99
CA ARG A 157 -13.82 -0.44 -6.40
C ARG A 157 -14.13 -1.63 -7.30
#